data_AF-A0AAQ4DWB6-F1
#
_entry.id   AF-A0AAQ4DWB6-F1
#
_cell.length_a   1.000
_cell.length_b   1.000
_cell.length_c   1.000
_cell.angle_alpha   90.00
_cell.angle_beta   90.00
_cell.angle_gamma   90.00
#
_symmetry.space_group_name_H-M   'P 1'
#
loop_
_entity.id
_entity.type
_entity.pdbx_description
1 polymer ?
#
loop_
_entity_poly.entity_id
_entity_poly.type
_entity_poly.pdbx_seq_one_letter_code
_entity_poly.pdbx_strand_id
1 'polypeptide(L)'
;MVAVDAQSGRLHRFGADAGCDQRLLLLYDGIHYDPLVLEPLEPGRPVRTLFSAREDALLALALELAQEARASRQFTDVANFTLRCLACDIGLVGQEAARRHAAETGHLGYGEVPQ
;
A
#
# COMPACT_ATOMS: atom_id res chain seq x y z
N MET A 1 11.35 2.18 -9.99
CA MET A 1 10.57 1.50 -8.92
C MET A 1 9.15 1.28 -9.40
N VAL A 2 8.49 0.21 -8.98
CA VAL A 2 7.05 0.01 -9.21
C VAL A 2 6.37 -0.31 -7.88
N ALA A 3 5.34 0.46 -7.54
CA ALA A 3 4.46 0.15 -6.41
C ALA A 3 3.15 -0.42 -6.94
N VAL A 4 2.70 -1.55 -6.39
CA VAL A 4 1.38 -2.11 -6.64
C VAL A 4 0.46 -1.73 -5.50
N ASP A 5 -0.65 -1.08 -5.83
CA ASP A 5 -1.66 -0.64 -4.87
C ASP A 5 -2.63 -1.80 -4.59
N ALA A 6 -2.65 -2.29 -3.34
CA ALA A 6 -3.48 -3.41 -2.92
C ALA A 6 -4.98 -3.11 -3.06
N GLN A 7 -5.40 -1.88 -2.79
CA GLN A 7 -6.81 -1.49 -2.83
C GLN A 7 -7.35 -1.49 -4.27
N SER A 8 -6.61 -0.96 -5.24
CA SER A 8 -7.05 -0.70 -6.61
C SER A 8 -6.50 -1.69 -7.64
N GLY A 9 -5.45 -2.44 -7.31
CA GLY A 9 -4.73 -3.32 -8.24
C GLY A 9 -3.96 -2.54 -9.31
N ARG A 10 -3.67 -1.25 -9.09
CA ARG A 10 -2.95 -0.41 -10.05
C ARG A 10 -1.45 -0.44 -9.82
N LEU A 11 -0.70 -0.33 -10.91
CA LEU A 11 0.76 -0.25 -10.89
C LEU A 11 1.21 1.21 -11.06
N HIS A 12 1.86 1.76 -10.03
CA HIS A 12 2.50 3.06 -10.07
C HIS A 12 3.97 2.90 -10.43
N ARG A 13 4.36 3.34 -11.64
CA ARG A 13 5.73 3.23 -12.14
C ARG A 13 6.46 4.56 -11.95
N PHE A 14 7.62 4.51 -11.29
CA PHE A 14 8.46 5.67 -11.00
C PHE A 14 9.85 5.49 -11.62
N GLY A 15 10.32 6.52 -12.33
CA GLY A 15 11.66 6.54 -12.94
C GLY A 15 11.83 5.68 -14.19
N ALA A 16 10.73 5.20 -14.79
CA ALA A 16 10.78 4.44 -16.05
C ALA A 16 11.41 5.26 -17.19
N ASP A 17 11.13 6.56 -17.22
CA ASP A 17 11.58 7.48 -18.28
C ASP A 17 13.04 7.93 -18.11
N ALA A 18 13.68 7.59 -16.98
CA ALA A 18 15.08 7.93 -16.68
C ALA A 18 16.07 6.89 -17.21
N GLY A 19 15.62 5.89 -17.96
CA GLY A 19 16.47 4.82 -18.50
C GLY A 19 16.97 3.83 -17.44
N CYS A 20 16.28 3.71 -16.30
CA CYS A 20 16.62 2.72 -15.28
C CYS A 20 16.32 1.30 -15.77
N ASP A 21 17.37 0.52 -16.04
CA ASP A 21 17.26 -0.90 -16.44
C ASP A 21 16.89 -1.83 -15.27
N GLN A 22 16.88 -1.33 -14.05
CA GLN A 22 16.49 -2.07 -12.85
C GLN A 22 15.29 -1.45 -12.14
N ARG A 23 14.49 -2.30 -11.51
CA ARG A 23 13.37 -1.92 -10.67
C ARG A 23 13.29 -2.78 -9.41
N LEU A 24 12.84 -2.16 -8.33
CA LEU A 24 12.30 -2.84 -7.16
C LEU A 24 10.77 -2.77 -7.18
N LEU A 25 10.13 -3.69 -6.46
CA LEU A 25 8.69 -3.83 -6.36
C LEU A 25 8.25 -3.58 -4.91
N LEU A 26 7.20 -2.78 -4.72
CA LEU A 26 6.58 -2.53 -3.42
C LEU A 26 5.09 -2.86 -3.48
N LEU A 27 4.54 -3.40 -2.39
CA LEU A 27 3.10 -3.44 -2.14
C LEU A 27 2.72 -2.22 -1.29
N TYR A 28 1.69 -1.51 -1.71
CA TYR A 28 1.14 -0.37 -0.98
C TYR A 28 -0.28 -0.70 -0.51
N ASP A 29 -0.51 -0.60 0.79
CA ASP A 29 -1.79 -0.98 1.41
C ASP A 29 -2.70 0.22 1.72
N GLY A 30 -2.31 1.44 1.34
CA GLY A 30 -3.01 2.68 1.67
C GLY A 30 -2.29 3.53 2.72
N ILE A 31 -1.46 2.94 3.59
CA ILE A 31 -0.70 3.67 4.62
C ILE A 31 0.76 3.20 4.76
N HIS A 32 1.08 1.98 4.32
CA HIS A 32 2.37 1.34 4.45
C HIS A 32 2.89 0.82 3.11
N TYR A 33 4.22 0.75 2.99
CA TYR A 33 4.91 0.19 1.84
C TYR A 33 5.74 -1.00 2.28
N ASP A 34 5.46 -2.17 1.72
CA ASP A 34 6.20 -3.40 1.96
C ASP A 34 7.02 -3.81 0.74
N PRO A 35 8.29 -4.20 0.91
CA PRO A 35 9.12 -4.67 -0.19
C PRO A 35 8.65 -6.05 -0.67
N LEU A 36 8.44 -6.19 -1.98
CA LEU A 36 8.23 -7.49 -2.59
C LEU A 36 9.56 -8.10 -2.99
N VAL A 37 9.78 -9.34 -2.53
CA VAL A 37 11.00 -10.10 -2.78
C VAL A 37 10.66 -11.39 -3.52
N LEU A 38 11.58 -11.84 -4.36
CA LEU A 38 11.46 -13.14 -5.02
C LEU A 38 12.42 -14.12 -4.34
N GLU A 39 11.83 -15.11 -3.68
CA GLU A 39 12.57 -16.24 -3.11
C GLU A 39 12.67 -17.36 -4.16
N PRO A 40 13.89 -17.76 -4.58
CA PRO A 40 14.06 -18.86 -5.53
C PRO A 40 13.74 -20.21 -4.88
N LEU A 41 13.07 -21.09 -5.64
CA LEU A 41 12.80 -22.48 -5.24
C LEU A 41 14.08 -23.33 -5.14
N GLU A 42 15.13 -22.94 -5.87
CA GLU A 42 16.41 -23.64 -5.92
C GLU A 42 17.22 -23.39 -4.64
N PRO A 43 17.60 -24.44 -3.88
CA PRO A 43 18.39 -24.29 -2.68
C PRO A 43 19.72 -23.59 -2.95
N GLY A 44 20.07 -22.60 -2.12
CA GLY A 44 21.34 -21.88 -2.20
C GLY A 44 21.36 -20.69 -3.16
N ARG A 45 20.27 -20.41 -3.88
CA ARG A 45 20.13 -19.12 -4.58
C ARG A 45 19.70 -18.00 -3.63
N PRO A 46 20.24 -16.77 -3.78
CA PRO A 46 19.87 -15.65 -2.94
C PRO A 46 18.49 -15.09 -3.31
N VAL A 47 17.79 -14.57 -2.31
CA VAL A 47 16.56 -13.77 -2.47
C VAL A 47 16.86 -12.55 -3.35
N ARG A 48 15.97 -12.25 -4.28
CA ARG A 48 16.08 -11.10 -5.20
C ARG A 48 15.12 -9.99 -4.78
N THR A 49 15.63 -8.77 -4.74
CA THR A 49 14.85 -7.53 -4.48
C THR A 49 14.95 -6.53 -5.63
N LEU A 50 15.90 -6.74 -6.55
CA LEU A 50 16.11 -5.95 -7.76
C LEU A 50 15.91 -6.84 -8.98
N PHE A 51 15.15 -6.30 -9.94
CA PHE A 51 14.70 -7.00 -11.13
C PHE A 51 14.99 -6.18 -12.37
N SER A 52 15.15 -6.82 -13.52
CA SER A 52 15.21 -6.07 -14.78
C SER A 52 13.90 -5.32 -15.00
N ALA A 53 13.98 -4.09 -15.51
CA ALA A 53 12.81 -3.31 -15.91
C ALA A 53 11.99 -4.01 -17.01
N ARG A 54 12.60 -4.97 -17.74
CA ARG A 54 12.01 -5.73 -18.84
C ARG A 54 11.34 -7.05 -18.41
N GLU A 55 11.51 -7.48 -17.16
CA GLU A 55 10.94 -8.74 -16.63
C GLU A 55 9.44 -8.61 -16.27
N ASP A 56 8.58 -8.27 -17.23
CA ASP A 56 7.15 -7.96 -16.96
C ASP A 56 6.33 -9.11 -16.36
N ALA A 57 6.78 -10.35 -16.49
CA ALA A 57 6.19 -11.49 -15.79
C ALA A 57 6.14 -11.29 -14.27
N LEU A 58 7.11 -10.59 -13.67
CA LEU A 58 7.11 -10.30 -12.24
C LEU A 58 6.03 -9.28 -11.82
N LEU A 59 5.56 -8.44 -12.75
CA LEU A 59 4.45 -7.54 -12.47
C LEU A 59 3.13 -8.31 -12.33
N ALA A 60 2.97 -9.40 -13.08
CA ALA A 60 1.80 -10.26 -12.96
C ALA A 60 1.75 -10.91 -11.55
N LEU A 61 2.87 -11.44 -11.07
CA LEU A 61 2.97 -11.99 -9.71
C LEU A 61 2.70 -10.92 -8.63
N ALA A 62 3.23 -9.70 -8.81
CA ALA A 62 2.94 -8.60 -7.89
C ALA A 62 1.45 -8.21 -7.88
N LEU A 63 0.78 -8.28 -9.04
CA LEU A 63 -0.66 -8.05 -9.14
C LEU A 63 -1.47 -9.17 -8.47
N GLU A 64 -1.04 -10.42 -8.56
CA GLU A 64 -1.65 -11.54 -7.85
C GLU A 64 -1.57 -11.35 -6.32
N LEU A 65 -0.42 -10.94 -5.80
CA LEU A 65 -0.26 -10.60 -4.37
C LEU A 65 -1.18 -9.45 -3.94
N ALA A 66 -1.31 -8.41 -4.78
CA ALA A 66 -2.24 -7.31 -4.51
C ALA A 66 -3.70 -7.77 -4.52
N GLN A 67 -4.08 -8.69 -5.41
CA GLN A 67 -5.42 -9.27 -5.44
C GLN A 67 -5.70 -10.10 -4.18
N GLU A 68 -4.73 -10.88 -3.72
CA GLU A 68 -4.83 -11.66 -2.47
C GLU A 68 -4.94 -10.74 -1.25
N ALA A 69 -4.11 -9.70 -1.15
CA ALA A 69 -4.19 -8.70 -0.09
C ALA A 69 -5.57 -8.02 -0.09
N ARG A 70 -6.10 -7.67 -1.26
CA ARG A 70 -7.45 -7.10 -1.40
C ARG A 70 -8.54 -8.06 -0.96
N ALA A 71 -8.47 -9.32 -1.39
CA ALA A 71 -9.44 -10.35 -1.03
C ALA A 71 -9.45 -10.61 0.49
N SER A 72 -8.28 -10.54 1.11
CA SER A 72 -8.07 -10.67 2.55
C SER A 72 -8.34 -9.38 3.33
N ARG A 73 -8.78 -8.30 2.67
CA ARG A 73 -8.97 -6.95 3.25
C ARG A 73 -7.72 -6.42 4.00
N GLN A 74 -6.53 -6.81 3.55
CA GLN A 74 -5.25 -6.33 4.07
C GLN A 74 -4.86 -5.01 3.39
N PHE A 75 -5.72 -4.01 3.52
CA PHE A 75 -5.47 -2.64 3.08
C PHE A 75 -6.29 -1.68 3.94
N THR A 76 -5.81 -0.45 4.10
CA THR A 76 -6.50 0.63 4.78
C THR A 76 -7.09 1.58 3.74
N ASP A 77 -8.42 1.59 3.61
CA ASP A 77 -9.11 2.58 2.79
C ASP A 77 -9.12 3.94 3.50
N VAL A 78 -8.01 4.68 3.38
CA VAL A 78 -7.85 6.00 4.00
C VAL A 78 -8.90 7.03 3.55
N ALA A 79 -9.62 6.77 2.46
CA ALA A 79 -10.70 7.64 2.00
C ALA A 79 -12.02 7.35 2.74
N ASN A 80 -12.29 6.10 3.13
CA ASN A 80 -13.60 5.68 3.65
C ASN A 80 -13.59 4.99 5.02
N PHE A 81 -12.42 4.81 5.65
CA PHE A 81 -12.34 4.22 6.98
C PHE A 81 -13.09 5.06 8.02
N THR A 82 -13.72 4.38 8.98
CA THR A 82 -14.48 5.02 10.04
C THR A 82 -13.55 5.27 11.23
N LEU A 83 -13.50 6.52 11.67
CA LEU A 83 -12.74 6.96 12.82
C LEU A 83 -13.67 7.44 13.93
N ARG A 84 -13.23 7.27 15.17
CA ARG A 84 -13.81 7.91 16.34
C ARG A 84 -12.78 8.82 16.99
N CYS A 85 -13.14 10.08 17.19
CA CYS A 85 -12.33 11.00 17.98
C CYS A 85 -12.38 10.57 19.46
N LEU A 86 -11.21 10.29 20.06
CA LEU A 86 -11.12 9.80 21.44
C LEU A 86 -11.33 10.88 22.51
N ALA A 87 -11.37 12.15 22.10
CA ALA A 87 -11.61 13.28 23.01
C ALA A 87 -13.08 13.69 23.11
N CYS A 88 -13.89 13.44 22.08
CA CYS A 88 -15.26 13.93 21.99
C CYS A 88 -16.26 12.93 21.39
N ASP A 89 -15.83 11.68 21.15
CA ASP A 89 -16.62 10.55 20.66
C ASP A 89 -17.37 10.75 19.33
N ILE A 90 -17.03 11.78 18.55
CA ILE A 90 -17.61 12.00 17.22
C ILE A 90 -17.07 10.96 16.24
N GLY A 91 -17.98 10.35 15.48
CA GLY A 91 -17.68 9.51 14.33
C GLY A 91 -17.33 10.34 13.10
N LEU A 92 -16.26 9.97 12.42
CA LEU A 92 -15.69 10.65 11.25
C LEU A 92 -15.45 9.60 10.16
N VAL A 93 -15.59 9.98 8.90
CA VAL A 93 -15.35 9.10 7.77
C VAL A 93 -14.21 9.67 6.93
N GLY A 94 -13.16 8.87 6.77
CA GLY A 94 -11.99 9.20 5.97
C GLY A 94 -11.03 10.19 6.64
N GLN A 95 -9.83 10.25 6.06
CA GLN A 95 -8.74 11.09 6.55
C GLN A 95 -9.07 12.59 6.46
N GLU A 96 -9.83 13.02 5.45
CA GLU A 96 -10.16 14.43 5.27
C GLU A 96 -11.05 14.96 6.41
N ALA A 97 -12.07 14.21 6.81
CA ALA A 97 -12.94 14.56 7.93
C ALA A 97 -12.14 14.62 9.25
N ALA A 98 -11.24 13.65 9.47
CA ALA A 98 -10.35 13.64 10.63
C ALA A 98 -9.40 14.84 10.67
N ARG A 99 -8.80 15.21 9.53
CA ARG A 99 -7.91 16.37 9.44
C ARG A 99 -8.64 17.68 9.69
N ARG A 100 -9.85 17.83 9.15
CA ARG A 100 -10.69 19.01 9.41
C ARG A 100 -11.08 19.09 10.89
N HIS A 101 -11.52 17.99 11.47
CA HIS A 101 -11.86 17.91 12.90
C HIS A 101 -10.66 18.29 13.79
N ALA A 102 -9.46 17.77 13.48
CA ALA A 102 -8.23 18.12 14.20
C ALA A 102 -7.91 19.62 14.11
N ALA A 103 -8.07 20.23 12.93
CA ALA A 103 -7.79 21.64 12.71
C ALA A 103 -8.79 22.55 13.45
N GLU A 104 -10.06 22.17 13.51
CA GLU A 104 -11.13 22.97 14.16
C GLU A 104 -11.14 22.82 15.68
N THR A 105 -10.81 21.63 16.20
CA THR A 105 -10.98 21.31 17.63
C THR A 105 -9.65 21.15 18.39
N GLY A 106 -8.53 20.98 17.69
CA GLY A 106 -7.25 20.63 18.29
C GLY A 106 -7.13 19.17 18.74
N HIS A 107 -8.13 18.33 18.47
CA HIS A 107 -8.09 16.92 18.83
C HIS A 107 -7.17 16.11 17.91
N LEU A 108 -6.24 15.35 18.49
CA LEU A 108 -5.26 14.53 17.77
C LEU A 108 -5.44 13.02 17.97
N GLY A 109 -6.28 12.59 18.91
CA GLY A 109 -6.51 11.19 19.21
C GLY A 109 -7.67 10.61 18.41
N TYR A 110 -7.38 9.69 17.49
CA TYR A 110 -8.37 8.97 16.69
C TYR A 110 -8.19 7.47 16.85
N GLY A 111 -9.29 6.74 17.03
CA GLY A 111 -9.33 5.29 16.95
C GLY A 111 -10.09 4.85 15.72
N GLU A 112 -9.56 3.89 14.97
CA GLU A 112 -10.30 3.25 13.88
C GLU A 112 -11.39 2.35 14.45
N VAL A 113 -12.58 2.42 13.86
CA VAL A 113 -13.72 1.58 14.21
C VAL A 113 -13.90 0.55 13.09
N PRO A 114 -13.71 -0.75 13.37
CA PRO A 114 -13.92 -1.80 12.38
C PRO A 114 -15.35 -1.73 11.81
N GLN A 115 -15.48 -1.87 10.49
CA GLN A 115 -16.79 -2.04 9.83
C GLN A 115 -17.26 -3.50 9.86
#